data_AF-A0A2S1JS83-F1
#
_entry.id   AF-A0A2S1JS83-F1
#
_cell.length_a   1.000
_cell.length_b   1.000
_cell.length_c   1.000
_cell.angle_alpha   90.00
_cell.angle_beta   90.00
_cell.angle_gamma   90.00
#
_symmetry.space_group_name_H-M   'P 1'
#
loop_
_entity.id
_entity.type
_entity.pdbx_description
1 polymer ?
#
loop_
_entity_poly.entity_id
_entity_poly.type
_entity_poly.pdbx_seq_one_letter_code
_entity_poly.pdbx_strand_id
1 'polypeptide(L)'
;MGVLNLYGQRIAGLRKELRMTQVRLAEYLGISQQHMQSFEAGRRKVSASMLPKLLRQVEQVALLPKAKQKFVSEMLETVIQQASH
;
A
#
# COMPACT_ATOMS: atom_id res chain seq x y z
N MET A 1 -17.20 -18.36 0.44
CA MET A 1 -15.90 -17.87 0.97
C MET A 1 -14.95 -17.69 -0.21
N GLY A 2 -15.12 -16.60 -0.95
CA GLY A 2 -14.70 -16.50 -2.35
C GLY A 2 -13.24 -16.07 -2.55
N VAL A 3 -12.62 -16.67 -3.55
CA VAL A 3 -11.30 -16.45 -4.18
C VAL A 3 -10.97 -15.01 -4.63
N LEU A 4 -11.63 -13.98 -4.07
CA LEU A 4 -11.51 -12.57 -4.45
C LEU A 4 -10.53 -11.76 -3.57
N ASN A 5 -9.86 -12.37 -2.59
CA ASN A 5 -9.06 -11.66 -1.57
C ASN A 5 -7.53 -11.77 -1.72
N LEU A 6 -7.00 -12.37 -2.81
CA LEU A 6 -5.53 -12.50 -2.95
C LEU A 6 -4.82 -11.14 -3.07
N TYR A 7 -5.41 -10.19 -3.78
CA TYR A 7 -4.81 -8.87 -3.98
C TYR A 7 -4.79 -8.04 -2.68
N GLY A 8 -5.89 -8.07 -1.90
CA GLY A 8 -5.98 -7.42 -0.59
C GLY A 8 -4.89 -7.91 0.38
N GLN A 9 -4.74 -9.23 0.46
CA GLN A 9 -3.74 -9.86 1.32
C GLN A 9 -2.31 -9.60 0.84
N ARG A 10 -2.06 -9.64 -0.48
CA ARG A 10 -0.73 -9.36 -1.04
C ARG A 10 -0.31 -7.91 -0.80
N ILE A 11 -1.24 -6.97 -0.94
CA ILE A 11 -0.99 -5.56 -0.64
C ILE A 11 -0.72 -5.35 0.85
N ALA A 12 -1.49 -6.01 1.73
CA ALA A 12 -1.21 -5.98 3.16
C ALA A 12 0.17 -6.55 3.51
N GLY A 13 0.59 -7.63 2.83
CA GLY A 13 1.91 -8.24 3.00
C GLY A 13 3.03 -7.28 2.59
N LEU A 14 2.94 -6.70 1.40
CA LEU A 14 3.93 -5.75 0.89
C LEU A 14 4.01 -4.48 1.73
N ARG A 15 2.85 -3.94 2.14
CA ARG A 15 2.78 -2.80 3.04
C ARG A 15 3.57 -3.08 4.34
N LYS A 16 3.38 -4.26 4.93
CA LYS A 16 4.09 -4.68 6.16
C LYS A 16 5.58 -4.90 5.91
N GLU A 17 5.97 -5.52 4.80
CA GLU A 17 7.38 -5.67 4.41
C GLU A 17 8.08 -4.31 4.28
N LEU A 18 7.35 -3.29 3.82
CA LEU A 18 7.83 -1.92 3.67
C LEU A 18 7.66 -1.06 4.93
N ARG A 19 7.18 -1.66 6.04
CA ARG A 19 6.87 -0.98 7.30
C ARG A 19 5.91 0.21 7.16
N MET A 20 5.03 0.18 6.16
CA MET A 20 4.03 1.22 5.93
C MET A 20 2.76 0.99 6.77
N THR A 21 2.11 2.07 7.20
CA THR A 21 0.80 2.00 7.87
C THR A 21 -0.34 1.97 6.85
N GLN A 22 -1.53 1.50 7.27
CA GLN A 22 -2.72 1.55 6.41
C GLN A 22 -3.11 2.98 6.03
N VAL A 23 -2.92 3.94 6.93
CA VAL A 23 -3.19 5.37 6.68
C VAL A 23 -2.30 5.88 5.57
N ARG A 24 -0.99 5.63 5.66
CA ARG A 24 0.00 6.10 4.70
C ARG A 24 -0.20 5.51 3.30
N LEU A 25 -0.51 4.22 3.23
CA LEU A 25 -0.85 3.60 1.94
C LEU A 25 -2.16 4.17 1.38
N ALA A 26 -3.14 4.47 2.23
CA ALA A 26 -4.41 5.07 1.83
C ALA A 26 -4.23 6.49 1.28
N GLU A 27 -3.45 7.33 1.96
CA GLU A 27 -3.08 8.68 1.52
C GLU A 27 -2.41 8.66 0.15
N TYR A 28 -1.44 7.77 -0.04
CA TYR A 28 -0.77 7.59 -1.32
C TYR A 28 -1.76 7.19 -2.45
N LEU A 29 -2.74 6.35 -2.12
CA LEU A 29 -3.77 5.90 -3.07
C LEU A 29 -4.91 6.91 -3.23
N GLY A 30 -4.93 8.02 -2.49
CA GLY A 30 -6.01 9.00 -2.50
C GLY A 30 -7.35 8.45 -1.98
N ILE A 31 -7.30 7.48 -1.07
CA ILE A 31 -8.47 6.86 -0.44
C ILE A 31 -8.41 7.00 1.09
N SER A 32 -9.54 6.77 1.78
CA SER A 32 -9.55 6.78 3.24
C SER A 32 -8.91 5.52 3.83
N GLN A 33 -8.38 5.62 5.05
CA GLN A 33 -7.86 4.48 5.82
C GLN A 33 -8.90 3.35 5.94
N GLN A 34 -10.17 3.69 6.19
CA GLN A 34 -11.27 2.71 6.28
C GLN A 34 -11.50 1.99 4.94
N HIS A 35 -11.29 2.69 3.82
CA HIS A 35 -11.33 2.09 2.50
C HIS A 35 -10.18 1.09 2.31
N MET A 36 -8.97 1.46 2.73
CA MET A 36 -7.80 0.57 2.72
C MET A 36 -7.97 -0.64 3.63
N GLN A 37 -8.53 -0.46 4.83
CA GLN A 37 -8.82 -1.56 5.75
C GLN A 37 -9.87 -2.53 5.17
N SER A 38 -10.93 -2.00 4.57
CA SER A 38 -11.96 -2.81 3.90
C SER A 38 -11.41 -3.59 2.71
N PHE A 39 -10.43 -3.01 2.02
CA PHE A 39 -9.70 -3.61 0.91
C PHE A 39 -8.82 -4.77 1.41
N GLU A 40 -7.97 -4.56 2.42
CA GLU A 40 -7.10 -5.62 2.97
C GLU A 40 -7.89 -6.78 3.59
N ALA A 41 -9.07 -6.47 4.13
CA ALA A 41 -9.99 -7.46 4.69
C ALA A 41 -10.82 -8.22 3.63
N GLY A 42 -10.70 -7.89 2.34
CA GLY A 42 -11.48 -8.49 1.26
C GLY A 42 -12.98 -8.16 1.32
N ARG A 43 -13.37 -7.15 2.11
CA ARG A 43 -14.78 -6.72 2.28
C ARG A 43 -15.24 -5.79 1.17
N ARG A 44 -14.30 -5.17 0.44
CA ARG A 44 -14.56 -4.38 -0.78
C ARG A 44 -13.68 -4.86 -1.92
N LYS A 45 -14.26 -4.96 -3.13
CA LYS A 45 -13.49 -5.22 -4.35
C LYS A 45 -12.66 -3.99 -4.71
N VAL A 46 -11.42 -4.22 -5.12
CA VAL A 46 -10.59 -3.21 -5.78
C VAL A 46 -11.30 -2.77 -7.05
N SER A 47 -11.46 -1.46 -7.29
CA SER A 47 -11.94 -1.05 -8.60
C SER A 47 -10.91 -1.43 -9.65
N ALA A 48 -11.36 -1.91 -10.81
CA ALA A 48 -10.47 -2.29 -11.90
C ALA A 48 -9.54 -1.13 -12.34
N SER A 49 -9.96 0.13 -12.11
CA SER A 49 -9.16 1.32 -12.38
C SER A 49 -8.01 1.58 -11.40
N MET A 50 -8.08 1.05 -10.17
CA MET A 50 -7.00 1.20 -9.16
C MET A 50 -5.95 0.09 -9.24
N LEU A 51 -6.31 -1.08 -9.79
CA LEU A 51 -5.44 -2.25 -9.92
C LEU A 51 -4.12 -1.97 -10.66
N PRO A 52 -4.10 -1.27 -11.82
CA PRO A 52 -2.86 -1.00 -12.54
C PRO A 52 -1.89 -0.10 -11.79
N LYS A 53 -2.40 0.92 -11.07
CA LYS A 53 -1.57 1.81 -10.24
C LYS A 53 -0.94 1.06 -9.08
N LEU A 54 -1.72 0.20 -8.42
CA LEU A 54 -1.26 -0.64 -7.31
C LEU A 54 -0.20 -1.66 -7.77
N LEU A 55 -0.44 -2.37 -8.87
CA LEU A 55 0.51 -3.35 -9.43
C LEU A 55 1.84 -2.69 -9.80
N ARG A 56 1.80 -1.54 -10.48
CA ARG A 56 3.01 -0.82 -10.89
C ARG A 56 3.86 -0.39 -9.70
N GLN A 57 3.23 0.08 -8.62
CA GLN A 57 3.95 0.52 -7.44
C GLN A 57 4.55 -0.65 -6.67
N VAL A 58 3.81 -1.76 -6.57
CA VAL A 58 4.30 -2.99 -5.97
C VAL A 58 5.53 -3.53 -6.71
N GLU A 59 5.50 -3.52 -8.04
CA GLU A 59 6.64 -3.95 -8.87
C GLU A 59 7.84 -3.03 -8.69
N GLN A 60 7.65 -1.71 -8.73
CA GLN A 60 8.76 -0.76 -8.55
C GLN A 60 9.44 -0.88 -7.18
N VAL A 61 8.67 -1.14 -6.13
CA VAL A 61 9.24 -1.35 -4.80
C VAL A 61 9.87 -2.74 -4.67
N ALA A 62 9.31 -3.78 -5.30
CA ALA A 62 9.89 -5.11 -5.33
C ALA A 62 11.24 -5.18 -6.07
N LEU A 63 11.46 -4.28 -7.05
CA LEU A 63 12.72 -4.16 -7.79
C LEU A 63 13.85 -3.52 -6.98
N LEU A 64 13.55 -2.89 -5.85
CA LEU A 64 14.59 -2.37 -4.95
C LEU A 64 15.18 -3.50 -4.11
N PRO A 65 16.52 -3.59 -3.97
CA PRO A 65 17.12 -4.45 -2.96
C PRO A 65 16.50 -4.17 -1.58
N LYS A 66 16.15 -5.22 -0.82
CA LYS A 66 15.46 -5.11 0.49
C LYS A 66 16.10 -4.10 1.43
N ALA A 67 17.44 -3.97 1.39
CA ALA A 67 18.20 -2.98 2.16
C ALA A 67 17.85 -1.51 1.81
N LYS A 68 17.54 -1.20 0.54
CA LYS A 68 17.18 0.13 0.06
C LYS A 68 15.70 0.48 0.29
N GLN A 69 14.83 -0.53 0.42
CA GLN A 69 13.40 -0.35 0.67
C GLN A 69 13.14 0.35 2.02
N LYS A 70 13.90 -0.02 3.07
CA LYS A 70 13.77 0.58 4.40
C LYS A 70 14.11 2.07 4.40
N PHE A 71 15.22 2.45 3.77
CA PHE A 71 15.66 3.84 3.67
C PHE A 71 14.64 4.73 2.95
N VAL A 72 14.13 4.27 1.79
CA VAL A 72 13.11 5.01 1.03
C VAL A 72 11.80 5.14 1.83
N SER A 73 11.39 4.09 2.54
CA SER A 73 10.20 4.12 3.39
C SER A 73 10.33 5.15 4.51
N GLU A 74 11.48 5.19 5.19
CA GLU A 74 11.77 6.15 6.26
C GLU A 74 11.80 7.59 5.74
N MET A 75 12.50 7.86 4.62
CA MET A 75 12.53 9.18 4.01
C MET A 75 11.14 9.69 3.60
N LEU A 76 10.36 8.86 2.92
CA LEU A 76 9.01 9.23 2.50
C LEU A 76 8.08 9.46 3.72
N GLU A 77 8.34 8.85 4.88
CA GLU A 77 7.51 9.04 6.09
C GLU A 77 7.79 10.43 6.63
N THR A 78 9.07 10.81 6.68
CA THR A 78 9.50 12.13 7.13
C THR A 78 8.94 13.24 6.23
N VAL A 79 9.03 13.11 4.90
CA VAL A 79 8.54 14.15 3.98
C VAL A 79 7.02 14.34 4.06
N ILE A 80 6.26 13.25 4.15
CA ILE A 80 4.80 13.33 4.28
C ILE A 80 4.42 13.94 5.63
N GLN A 81 5.07 13.52 6.73
CA GLN A 81 4.82 14.08 8.06
C GLN A 81 5.11 15.58 8.13
N GLN A 82 6.11 16.05 7.37
CA GLN A 82 6.44 17.48 7.25
C GLN A 82 5.43 18.26 6.38
N ALA A 83 4.79 17.62 5.39
CA ALA A 83 3.83 18.26 4.50
C ALA A 83 2.40 18.32 5.06
N SER A 84 2.08 17.47 6.04
CA SER A 84 0.79 17.42 6.72
C SER A 84 0.71 18.34 7.96
N HIS A 85 1.69 19.23 8.14
CA HIS A 85 1.85 20.15 9.27
C HIS A 85 2.00 21.60 8.79
#